data_AF-A0A4Z1IGP6-F1
#
_entry.id   AF-A0A4Z1IGP6-F1
#
_cell.length_a   1.000
_cell.length_b   1.000
_cell.length_c   1.000
_cell.angle_alpha   90.00
_cell.angle_beta   90.00
_cell.angle_gamma   90.00
#
_symmetry.space_group_name_H-M   'P 1'
#
loop_
_entity.id
_entity.type
_entity.pdbx_description
1 polymer ?
#
loop_
_entity_poly.entity_id
_entity_poly.type
_entity_poly.pdbx_seq_one_letter_code
_entity_poly.pdbx_strand_id
1 'polypeptide(L)'
;MATIDPFEDILNLEEEFYSTGYNQGLSEGITAGRIEGRTFGLEKGFEKYVEMGRLHGKSIVWANRTPSFQKSEIPTTSSSEIKRESQTKEGEKSHDLKLSELAKNERLAKHVKVFHALAEAESLSTENSEEAVGDFDDRYKRAVAKAKIIEKMVGEGQGQGGAKSSGDGAIEDVSVMRAR
;
A
#
# COMPACT_ATOMS: atom_id res chain seq x y z
N MET A 1 -46.53 -48.16 -27.06
CA MET A 1 -46.23 -46.71 -27.04
C MET A 1 -46.69 -46.22 -25.69
N ALA A 2 -45.78 -45.80 -24.81
CA ALA A 2 -46.15 -45.26 -23.50
C ALA A 2 -46.98 -44.00 -23.72
N THR A 3 -48.20 -43.99 -23.20
CA THR A 3 -49.09 -42.83 -23.23
C THR A 3 -48.56 -41.80 -22.26
N ILE A 4 -48.11 -40.65 -22.77
CA ILE A 4 -47.74 -39.49 -21.95
C ILE A 4 -49.00 -39.07 -21.18
N ASP A 5 -48.92 -39.13 -19.85
CA ASP A 5 -49.99 -38.66 -18.97
C ASP A 5 -50.01 -37.13 -19.00
N PRO A 6 -51.12 -36.50 -19.42
CA PRO A 6 -51.22 -35.05 -19.59
C PRO A 6 -51.16 -34.24 -18.27
N PHE A 7 -51.23 -34.89 -17.10
CA PHE A 7 -51.18 -34.21 -15.80
C PHE A 7 -49.82 -34.30 -15.10
N GLU A 8 -48.88 -35.12 -15.61
CA GLU A 8 -47.54 -35.31 -15.02
C GLU A 8 -46.77 -33.99 -14.87
N ASP A 9 -46.88 -33.10 -15.86
CA ASP A 9 -46.21 -31.79 -15.82
C ASP A 9 -46.74 -30.89 -14.68
N ILE A 10 -48.03 -30.99 -14.35
CA ILE A 10 -48.64 -30.22 -13.26
C ILE A 10 -48.29 -30.85 -11.90
N LEU A 11 -48.28 -32.18 -11.82
CA LEU A 11 -47.97 -32.93 -10.61
C LEU A 11 -46.51 -32.75 -10.18
N ASN A 12 -45.59 -32.61 -11.14
CA ASN A 12 -44.15 -32.44 -10.88
C ASN A 12 -43.69 -30.96 -10.87
N LEU A 13 -44.62 -30.02 -11.07
CA LEU A 13 -44.32 -28.60 -11.23
C LEU A 13 -43.57 -27.99 -10.04
N GLU A 14 -43.94 -28.38 -8.81
CA GLU A 14 -43.27 -27.91 -7.59
C GLU A 14 -41.80 -28.36 -7.53
N GLU A 15 -41.55 -29.64 -7.78
CA GLU A 15 -40.21 -30.22 -7.80
C GLU A 15 -39.36 -29.62 -8.93
N GLU A 16 -39.96 -29.38 -10.10
CA GLU A 16 -39.29 -28.71 -11.23
C GLU A 16 -38.91 -27.28 -10.87
N PHE A 17 -39.81 -26.48 -10.31
CA PHE A 17 -39.48 -25.11 -9.89
C PHE A 17 -38.47 -25.08 -8.73
N TYR A 18 -38.57 -26.02 -7.78
CA TYR A 18 -37.62 -26.12 -6.68
C TYR A 18 -36.21 -26.44 -7.20
N SER A 19 -36.08 -27.50 -8.00
CA SER A 19 -34.79 -27.91 -8.56
C SER A 19 -34.22 -26.85 -9.51
N THR A 20 -35.06 -26.21 -10.32
CA THR A 20 -34.65 -25.10 -11.19
C THR A 20 -34.15 -23.91 -10.38
N GLY A 21 -34.91 -23.46 -9.39
CA GLY A 21 -34.51 -22.34 -8.53
C GLY A 21 -33.25 -22.64 -7.73
N TYR A 22 -33.09 -23.87 -7.22
CA TYR A 22 -31.89 -24.31 -6.52
C TYR A 22 -30.67 -24.30 -7.45
N ASN A 23 -30.77 -24.90 -8.64
CA ASN A 23 -29.67 -24.96 -9.60
C ASN A 23 -29.30 -23.56 -10.09
N GLN A 24 -30.29 -22.71 -10.35
CA GLN A 24 -30.07 -21.32 -10.71
C GLN A 24 -29.35 -20.58 -9.59
N GLY A 25 -29.87 -20.60 -8.37
CA GLY A 25 -29.27 -19.93 -7.21
C GLY A 25 -27.86 -20.43 -6.88
N LEU A 26 -27.61 -21.73 -7.04
CA LEU A 26 -26.28 -22.32 -6.88
C LEU A 26 -25.31 -21.80 -7.94
N SER A 27 -25.71 -21.81 -9.22
CA SER A 27 -24.88 -21.35 -10.32
C SER A 27 -24.55 -19.85 -10.22
N GLU A 28 -25.54 -19.04 -9.85
CA GLU A 28 -25.38 -17.61 -9.61
C GLU A 28 -24.52 -17.36 -8.38
N GLY A 29 -24.74 -18.09 -7.29
CA GLY A 29 -23.95 -17.98 -6.06
C GLY A 29 -22.47 -18.30 -6.27
N ILE A 30 -22.14 -19.36 -7.02
CA ILE A 30 -20.76 -19.71 -7.38
C ILE A 30 -20.12 -18.60 -8.21
N THR A 31 -20.86 -18.06 -9.18
CA THR A 31 -20.38 -17.01 -10.08
C THR A 31 -20.15 -15.71 -9.32
N ALA A 32 -21.14 -15.28 -8.53
CA ALA A 32 -21.08 -14.10 -7.68
C ALA A 32 -19.94 -14.20 -6.67
N GLY A 33 -19.81 -15.33 -5.95
CA GLY A 33 -18.73 -15.54 -5.00
C GLY A 33 -17.34 -15.48 -5.63
N ARG A 34 -17.17 -16.00 -6.86
CA ARG A 34 -15.89 -15.90 -7.58
C ARG A 34 -15.57 -14.47 -8.01
N ILE A 35 -16.58 -13.70 -8.45
CA ILE A 35 -16.41 -12.29 -8.82
C ILE A 35 -16.08 -11.46 -7.58
N GLU A 36 -16.85 -11.61 -6.51
CA GLU A 36 -16.65 -10.92 -5.25
C GLU A 36 -15.27 -11.20 -4.66
N GLY A 37 -14.87 -12.48 -4.59
CA GLY A 37 -13.54 -12.84 -4.10
C GLY A 37 -12.39 -12.22 -4.91
N ARG A 38 -12.55 -12.10 -6.24
CA ARG A 38 -11.57 -11.41 -7.10
C ARG A 38 -11.53 -9.91 -6.83
N THR A 39 -12.68 -9.25 -6.77
CA THR A 39 -12.77 -7.81 -6.50
C THR A 39 -12.19 -7.49 -5.13
N PHE A 40 -12.56 -8.26 -4.11
CA PHE A 40 -12.06 -8.10 -2.75
C PHE A 40 -10.53 -8.29 -2.66
N GLY A 41 -10.01 -9.33 -3.33
CA GLY A 41 -8.57 -9.56 -3.40
C GLY A 41 -7.80 -8.40 -4.04
N LEU A 42 -8.33 -7.84 -5.14
CA LEU A 42 -7.75 -6.67 -5.80
C LEU A 42 -7.79 -5.42 -4.92
N GLU A 43 -8.92 -5.15 -4.25
CA GLU A 43 -9.07 -4.01 -3.35
C GLU A 43 -8.05 -4.09 -2.19
N LYS A 44 -7.98 -5.25 -1.53
CA LYS A 44 -7.05 -5.45 -0.41
C LYS A 44 -5.59 -5.49 -0.83
N GLY A 45 -5.30 -6.07 -1.98
CA GLY A 45 -3.97 -6.00 -2.58
C GLY A 45 -3.55 -4.55 -2.81
N PHE A 46 -4.41 -3.76 -3.47
CA PHE A 46 -4.11 -2.35 -3.74
C PHE A 46 -3.90 -1.54 -2.45
N GLU A 47 -4.76 -1.68 -1.44
CA GLU A 47 -4.62 -0.99 -0.14
C GLU A 47 -3.24 -1.26 0.49
N LYS A 48 -2.84 -2.54 0.54
CA LYS A 48 -1.54 -2.96 1.06
C LYS A 48 -0.37 -2.39 0.25
N TYR A 49 -0.46 -2.42 -1.08
CA TYR A 49 0.58 -1.93 -1.98
C TYR A 49 0.75 -0.41 -1.91
N VAL A 50 -0.34 0.35 -1.72
CA VAL A 50 -0.27 1.80 -1.51
C VAL A 50 0.51 2.14 -0.25
N GLU A 51 0.27 1.43 0.85
CA GLU A 51 1.03 1.64 2.09
C GLU A 51 2.51 1.27 1.93
N MET A 52 2.81 0.16 1.24
CA MET A 52 4.19 -0.18 0.91
C MET A 52 4.85 0.87 0.02
N GLY A 53 4.13 1.41 -0.97
CA GLY A 53 4.60 2.50 -1.82
C GLY A 53 4.92 3.78 -1.03
N ARG A 54 4.12 4.10 0.00
CA ARG A 54 4.43 5.19 0.95
C ARG A 54 5.74 4.95 1.68
N LEU A 55 5.98 3.72 2.15
CA LEU A 55 7.25 3.34 2.78
C LEU A 55 8.42 3.41 1.80
N HIS A 56 8.22 2.99 0.54
CA HIS A 56 9.22 3.08 -0.51
C HIS A 56 9.63 4.54 -0.76
N GLY A 57 8.66 5.45 -0.90
CA GLY A 57 8.92 6.88 -1.04
C GLY A 57 9.71 7.46 0.14
N LYS A 58 9.34 7.11 1.39
CA LYS A 58 10.13 7.49 2.58
C LYS A 58 11.57 6.95 2.50
N SER A 59 11.75 5.73 2.03
CA SER A 59 13.06 5.10 1.91
C SER A 59 13.96 5.84 0.92
N ILE A 60 13.42 6.30 -0.22
CA ILE A 60 14.14 7.09 -1.22
C ILE A 60 14.56 8.45 -0.64
N VAL A 61 13.65 9.13 0.05
CA VAL A 61 13.94 10.43 0.69
C VAL A 61 15.07 10.29 1.70
N TRP A 62 15.02 9.30 2.60
CA TRP A 62 16.08 9.09 3.58
C TRP A 62 17.39 8.59 2.96
N ALA A 63 17.33 7.80 1.88
CA ALA A 63 18.51 7.39 1.13
C ALA A 63 19.23 8.60 0.53
N ASN A 64 18.49 9.49 -0.15
CA ASN A 64 19.03 10.71 -0.75
C ASN A 64 19.57 11.71 0.27
N ARG A 65 19.04 11.71 1.50
CA ARG A 65 19.52 12.58 2.59
C ARG A 65 20.68 11.97 3.39
N THR A 66 21.01 10.70 3.18
CA THR A 66 22.10 10.03 3.91
C THR A 66 23.43 10.24 3.16
N PRO A 67 24.43 10.93 3.76
CA PRO A 67 25.66 11.29 3.05
C PRO A 67 26.47 10.09 2.54
N SER A 68 26.35 8.93 3.19
CA SER A 68 27.01 7.68 2.76
C SER A 68 26.58 7.21 1.37
N PHE A 69 25.37 7.55 0.93
CA PHE A 69 24.86 7.17 -0.40
C PHE A 69 25.10 8.26 -1.46
N GLN A 70 25.33 9.51 -1.04
CA GLN A 70 25.63 10.62 -1.95
C GLN A 70 27.07 10.62 -2.49
N LYS A 71 28.00 9.91 -1.84
CA LYS A 71 29.43 9.89 -2.21
C LYS A 71 29.76 9.04 -3.46
N SER A 72 28.76 8.59 -4.21
CA SER A 72 28.93 7.80 -5.43
C SER A 72 28.60 8.60 -6.69
N GLU A 73 29.14 9.81 -6.82
CA GLU A 73 29.34 10.42 -8.14
C GLU A 73 30.83 10.77 -8.34
N ILE A 74 31.35 10.26 -9.46
CA ILE A 74 32.71 10.39 -9.97
C ILE A 74 32.90 11.82 -10.55
N PRO A 75 34.14 12.36 -10.64
CA PRO A 75 34.40 13.76 -10.93
C PRO A 75 34.00 14.18 -12.35
N THR A 76 33.50 15.41 -12.48
CA THR A 76 33.29 16.17 -13.70
C THR A 76 34.48 16.13 -14.66
N THR A 77 34.31 15.71 -15.92
CA THR A 77 34.92 16.30 -17.13
C THR A 77 34.20 15.78 -18.39
N SER A 78 34.00 16.67 -19.37
CA SER A 78 33.60 16.44 -20.78
C SER A 78 32.14 16.68 -21.16
N SER A 79 31.80 17.97 -21.20
CA SER A 79 31.27 18.70 -22.35
C SER A 79 30.81 17.89 -23.58
N SER A 80 29.51 17.98 -23.91
CA SER A 80 29.04 18.02 -25.31
C SER A 80 27.61 18.59 -25.37
N GLU A 81 27.57 19.91 -25.60
CA GLU A 81 26.62 20.69 -26.42
C GLU A 81 25.21 20.15 -26.69
N ILE A 82 24.20 20.81 -26.08
CA ILE A 82 22.96 21.14 -26.79
C ILE A 82 22.65 22.62 -26.53
N LYS A 83 22.90 23.45 -27.55
CA LYS A 83 22.45 24.84 -27.64
C LYS A 83 20.92 24.91 -27.64
N ARG A 84 20.33 25.62 -26.67
CA ARG A 84 19.14 26.44 -26.89
C ARG A 84 19.27 27.73 -26.10
N GLU A 85 19.57 28.81 -26.81
CA GLU A 85 19.51 30.17 -26.30
C GLU A 85 18.05 30.63 -26.22
N SER A 86 17.69 31.22 -25.08
CA SER A 86 16.74 32.33 -24.97
C SER A 86 17.03 33.06 -23.66
N GLN A 87 17.78 34.16 -23.77
CA GLN A 87 17.93 35.25 -22.80
C GLN A 87 16.53 35.86 -22.53
N THR A 88 16.12 36.46 -21.39
CA THR A 88 16.82 37.22 -20.34
C THR A 88 15.83 37.58 -19.21
N LYS A 89 16.31 37.67 -17.95
CA LYS A 89 15.84 38.50 -16.79
C LYS A 89 14.51 38.07 -16.13
N GLU A 90 14.35 37.88 -14.81
CA GLU A 90 14.98 38.45 -13.60
C GLU A 90 14.94 37.43 -12.43
N GLY A 91 16.02 37.36 -11.64
CA GLY A 91 15.91 37.24 -10.17
C GLY A 91 15.32 35.99 -9.50
N GLU A 92 15.42 34.78 -10.04
CA GLU A 92 15.13 33.58 -9.24
C GLU A 92 16.42 32.99 -8.68
N LYS A 93 16.57 33.03 -7.34
CA LYS A 93 17.55 32.21 -6.64
C LYS A 93 17.28 30.77 -7.07
N SER A 94 18.19 30.19 -7.86
CA SER A 94 18.27 28.76 -8.05
C SER A 94 18.45 28.14 -6.67
N HIS A 95 17.35 27.78 -6.02
CA HIS A 95 17.38 26.99 -4.81
C HIS A 95 18.04 25.68 -5.23
N ASP A 96 19.28 25.46 -4.81
CA ASP A 96 19.95 24.18 -4.96
C ASP A 96 18.98 23.15 -4.36
N LEU A 97 18.31 22.34 -5.21
CA LEU A 97 17.19 21.47 -4.85
C LEU A 97 17.69 20.23 -4.07
N LYS A 98 18.58 20.44 -3.10
CA LYS A 98 19.17 19.39 -2.30
C LYS A 98 18.40 19.30 -1.01
N LEU A 99 17.86 18.11 -0.76
CA LEU A 99 17.23 17.77 0.52
C LEU A 99 18.24 17.98 1.65
N SER A 100 17.75 18.40 2.82
CA SER A 100 18.61 18.60 3.99
C SER A 100 19.31 17.30 4.37
N GLU A 101 20.64 17.35 4.46
CA GLU A 101 21.46 16.19 4.83
C GLU A 101 21.19 15.76 6.26
N LEU A 102 21.14 14.45 6.48
CA LEU A 102 21.09 13.85 7.80
C LEU A 102 22.48 13.75 8.42
N ALA A 103 22.51 13.68 9.75
CA ALA A 103 23.75 13.44 10.49
C ALA A 103 24.46 12.17 9.99
N LYS A 104 25.78 12.26 9.80
CA LYS A 104 26.62 11.12 9.38
C LYS A 104 26.58 10.04 10.46
N ASN A 105 25.81 8.98 10.20
CA ASN A 105 25.64 7.86 11.11
C ASN A 105 25.62 6.54 10.31
N GLU A 106 26.67 5.72 10.46
CA GLU A 106 26.76 4.45 9.74
C GLU A 106 25.64 3.46 10.10
N ARG A 107 25.19 3.47 11.36
CA ARG A 107 24.09 2.61 11.82
C ARG A 107 22.79 3.00 11.11
N LEU A 108 22.53 4.30 11.00
CA LEU A 108 21.39 4.82 10.25
C LEU A 108 21.48 4.41 8.77
N ALA A 109 22.63 4.59 8.13
CA ALA A 109 22.82 4.20 6.73
C ALA A 109 22.54 2.71 6.50
N LYS A 110 23.00 1.82 7.39
CA LYS A 110 22.69 0.38 7.33
C LYS A 110 21.18 0.12 7.45
N HIS A 111 20.49 0.81 8.35
CA HIS A 111 19.03 0.68 8.49
C HIS A 111 18.28 1.18 7.26
N VAL A 112 18.67 2.32 6.69
CA VAL A 112 18.07 2.89 5.47
C VAL A 112 18.27 1.95 4.29
N LYS A 113 19.46 1.35 4.11
CA LYS A 113 19.72 0.36 3.05
C LYS A 113 18.80 -0.85 3.15
N VAL A 114 18.67 -1.43 4.35
CA VAL A 114 17.78 -2.58 4.58
C VAL A 114 16.31 -2.20 4.40
N PHE A 115 15.93 -1.00 4.86
CA PHE A 115 14.58 -0.50 4.69
C PHE A 115 14.21 -0.33 3.21
N HIS A 116 15.11 0.27 2.41
CA HIS A 116 14.92 0.41 0.97
C HIS A 116 14.74 -0.95 0.29
N ALA A 117 15.62 -1.92 0.57
CA ALA A 117 15.53 -3.26 -0.01
C ALA A 117 14.24 -4.01 0.37
N LEU A 118 13.64 -3.71 1.53
CA LEU A 118 12.37 -4.31 1.95
C LEU A 118 11.15 -3.66 1.28
N ALA A 119 11.25 -2.37 0.94
CA ALA A 119 10.15 -1.57 0.40
C ALA A 119 10.25 -1.36 -1.13
N GLU A 120 11.28 -1.90 -1.79
CA GLU A 120 11.51 -1.73 -3.22
C GLU A 120 10.36 -2.33 -4.05
N ALA A 121 9.68 -1.45 -4.80
CA ALA A 121 8.43 -1.80 -5.48
C ALA A 121 8.59 -2.92 -6.51
N GLU A 122 9.68 -2.92 -7.28
CA GLU A 122 9.97 -3.94 -8.31
C GLU A 122 10.27 -5.32 -7.72
N SER A 123 10.62 -5.38 -6.43
CA SER A 123 10.96 -6.64 -5.74
C SER A 123 9.75 -7.38 -5.16
N LEU A 124 8.53 -6.80 -5.27
CA LEU A 124 7.31 -7.30 -4.65
C LEU A 124 6.45 -8.07 -5.67
N SER A 125 5.96 -9.25 -5.28
CA SER A 125 5.12 -10.09 -6.15
C SER A 125 3.67 -9.64 -6.14
N THR A 126 3.11 -9.35 -7.32
CA THR A 126 1.69 -8.99 -7.49
C THR A 126 0.78 -10.19 -7.67
N GLU A 127 1.28 -11.41 -7.43
CA GLU A 127 0.48 -12.63 -7.50
C GLU A 127 -0.39 -12.81 -6.25
N ASN A 128 -1.58 -13.38 -6.42
CA ASN A 128 -2.50 -13.68 -5.32
C ASN A 128 -2.39 -15.16 -4.88
N SER A 129 -1.16 -15.67 -4.77
CA SER A 129 -0.89 -16.97 -4.15
C SER A 129 -0.70 -16.80 -2.63
N GLU A 130 -1.02 -17.82 -1.85
CA GLU A 130 -0.87 -17.77 -0.39
C GLU A 130 0.57 -17.44 0.04
N GLU A 131 1.55 -18.01 -0.67
CA GLU A 131 2.98 -17.73 -0.46
C GLU A 131 3.34 -16.27 -0.75
N ALA A 132 2.93 -15.73 -1.92
CA ALA A 132 3.25 -14.36 -2.30
C ALA A 132 2.61 -13.32 -1.35
N VAL A 133 1.38 -13.57 -0.91
CA VAL A 133 0.68 -12.71 0.06
C VAL A 133 1.36 -12.76 1.43
N GLY A 134 1.76 -13.95 1.89
CA GLY A 134 2.48 -14.12 3.15
C GLY A 134 3.83 -13.39 3.15
N ASP A 135 4.63 -13.58 2.10
CA ASP A 135 5.91 -12.91 1.90
C ASP A 135 5.77 -11.39 1.90
N PHE A 136 4.74 -10.88 1.20
CA PHE A 136 4.42 -9.45 1.18
C PHE A 136 4.13 -8.93 2.60
N ASP A 137 3.26 -9.60 3.34
CA ASP A 137 2.85 -9.16 4.67
C ASP A 137 4.02 -9.16 5.66
N ASP A 138 4.91 -10.15 5.58
CA ASP A 138 6.11 -10.22 6.42
C ASP A 138 7.13 -9.15 6.04
N ARG A 139 7.32 -8.88 4.74
CA ARG A 139 8.14 -7.75 4.28
C ARG A 139 7.57 -6.43 4.77
N TYR A 140 6.26 -6.22 4.64
CA TYR A 140 5.57 -5.02 5.09
C TYR A 140 5.76 -4.77 6.58
N LYS A 141 5.51 -5.78 7.43
CA LYS A 141 5.74 -5.67 8.89
C LYS A 141 7.19 -5.30 9.21
N ARG A 142 8.15 -5.93 8.54
CA ARG A 142 9.58 -5.63 8.73
C ARG A 142 9.94 -4.22 8.26
N ALA A 143 9.39 -3.77 7.13
CA ALA A 143 9.59 -2.42 6.60
C ALA A 143 9.03 -1.36 7.57
N VAL A 144 7.81 -1.55 8.09
CA VAL A 144 7.21 -0.67 9.11
C VAL A 144 8.09 -0.61 10.37
N ALA A 145 8.60 -1.75 10.84
CA ALA A 145 9.50 -1.78 11.99
C ALA A 145 10.81 -1.01 11.73
N LYS A 146 11.39 -1.13 10.52
CA LYS A 146 12.58 -0.35 10.14
C LYS A 146 12.30 1.14 10.02
N ALA A 147 11.16 1.53 9.42
CA ALA A 147 10.75 2.92 9.33
C ALA A 147 10.67 3.57 10.72
N LYS A 148 10.02 2.91 11.70
CA LYS A 148 9.95 3.41 13.09
C LYS A 148 11.32 3.59 13.75
N ILE A 149 12.26 2.68 13.47
CA ILE A 149 13.64 2.79 13.99
C ILE A 149 14.33 4.01 13.37
N ILE A 150 14.20 4.20 12.07
CA ILE A 150 14.78 5.34 11.35
C ILE A 150 14.16 6.64 11.86
N GLU A 151 12.83 6.76 11.93
CA GLU A 151 12.14 7.95 12.45
C GLU A 151 12.65 8.37 13.84
N LYS A 152 12.90 7.40 14.73
CA LYS A 152 13.50 7.65 16.06
C LYS A 152 14.95 8.12 15.98
N MET A 153 15.75 7.59 15.06
CA MET A 153 17.15 8.00 14.86
C MET A 153 17.29 9.38 14.22
N VAL A 154 16.36 9.75 13.34
CA VAL A 154 16.35 11.05 12.66
C VAL A 154 15.71 12.13 13.53
N GLY A 155 14.82 11.75 14.45
CA GLY A 155 14.08 12.69 15.30
C GLY A 155 12.86 13.30 14.63
N GLU A 156 12.48 12.83 13.44
CA GLU A 156 11.35 13.32 12.64
C GLU A 156 9.98 12.71 13.03
N GLY A 157 9.92 11.95 14.13
CA GLY A 157 8.74 11.18 14.54
C GLY A 157 7.83 11.82 15.61
N GLN A 158 8.14 13.03 16.10
CA GLN A 158 7.24 13.77 17.00
C GLN A 158 6.57 14.89 16.23
N GLY A 159 5.31 14.67 15.82
CA GLY A 159 4.45 15.77 15.42
C GLY A 159 4.43 16.85 16.49
N GLN A 160 4.57 18.10 16.08
CA GLN A 160 4.28 19.25 16.92
C GLN A 160 2.87 19.10 17.54
N GLY A 161 2.77 19.28 18.86
CA GLY A 161 1.57 19.85 19.47
C GLY A 161 0.41 18.91 19.81
N GLY A 162 0.67 17.77 20.45
CA GLY A 162 -0.30 17.25 21.42
C GLY A 162 -0.32 18.16 22.64
N ALA A 163 -1.34 19.01 22.77
CA ALA A 163 -1.64 19.67 24.03
C ALA A 163 -1.96 18.59 25.08
N LYS A 164 -1.10 18.47 26.08
CA LYS A 164 -1.36 17.68 27.28
C LYS A 164 -2.51 18.34 28.04
N SER A 165 -3.70 17.73 28.06
CA SER A 165 -4.66 17.95 29.13
C SER A 165 -4.50 16.82 30.16
N SER A 166 -3.87 17.14 31.28
CA SER A 166 -4.05 16.42 32.55
C SER A 166 -5.52 16.52 32.98
N GLY A 167 -6.05 15.43 33.55
CA GLY A 167 -7.40 15.31 34.11
C GLY A 167 -7.93 13.92 33.74
N ASP A 168 -7.63 12.87 34.50
CA ASP A 168 -8.31 12.49 35.76
C ASP A 168 -9.83 12.36 35.58
N GLY A 169 -10.34 11.14 35.79
CA GLY A 169 -11.76 10.86 36.02
C GLY A 169 -12.56 10.22 34.88
N ALA A 170 -13.08 9.02 35.16
CA ALA A 170 -14.33 8.43 34.64
C ALA A 170 -14.36 7.89 33.19
N ILE A 171 -13.95 6.62 33.04
CA ILE A 171 -14.63 5.69 32.12
C ILE A 171 -15.86 5.20 32.89
N GLU A 172 -17.05 5.73 32.57
CA GLU A 172 -18.32 5.01 32.54
C GLU A 172 -19.28 5.78 31.61
N ASP A 173 -19.76 5.06 30.60
CA ASP A 173 -21.07 5.21 29.93
C ASP A 173 -21.43 6.54 29.22
N VAL A 174 -21.72 6.44 27.91
CA VAL A 174 -22.94 6.95 27.25
C VAL A 174 -22.88 6.53 25.77
N SER A 175 -23.48 5.36 25.54
CA SER A 175 -24.49 5.10 24.52
C SER A 175 -24.76 6.17 23.44
N VAL A 176 -24.86 5.68 22.20
CA VAL A 176 -25.89 6.06 21.21
C VAL A 176 -25.82 7.49 20.65
N MET A 177 -25.36 7.61 19.41
CA MET A 177 -26.07 8.32 18.32
C MET A 177 -25.15 8.48 17.10
N ARG A 178 -25.48 7.81 15.99
CA ARG A 178 -25.64 8.46 14.68
C ARG A 178 -26.12 7.43 13.65
N ALA A 179 -27.43 7.21 13.67
CA ALA A 179 -28.18 7.04 12.44
C ALA A 179 -28.69 8.43 12.06
N ARG A 180 -28.25 8.96 10.91
CA ARG A 180 -28.98 9.85 10.01
C ARG A 180 -28.43 9.67 8.62
#